data_AF-A0A6J4MJU0-F1
#
_entry.id   AF-A0A6J4MJU0-F1
#
_cell.length_a   1.000
_cell.length_b   1.000
_cell.length_c   1.000
_cell.angle_alpha   90.00
_cell.angle_beta   90.00
_cell.angle_gamma   90.00
#
_symmetry.space_group_name_H-M   'P 1'
#
loop_
_entity.id
_entity.type
_entity.pdbx_description
1 polymer ?
#
loop_
_entity_poly.entity_id
_entity_poly.type
_entity_poly.pdbx_seq_one_letter_code
_entity_poly.pdbx_strand_id
1 'polypeptide(L)'
;MTQNTAHLEHWTLDELAEGTLSEMERTRAETHLRQCMLCTAELEASRAVIEALSSLPQFAPSASFADAVMARVVMPAAAPEAVKKRRWLPQTRRGWMLVLAAGFAPLAPVVPFLAWVFSHPGVTLGSIWSIGSGWVMESVWGATVRGAEWALRSGMAQWVVEQGGRLPGGYAGLLAVAVMALLAIPVSGWAMVRLLRAPTGELAHAH
;
A
#
# COMPACT_ATOMS: atom_id res chain seq x y z
N MET A 1 -52.67 -27.35 3.46
CA MET A 1 -52.05 -28.08 2.33
C MET A 1 -51.42 -27.05 1.40
N THR A 2 -50.22 -26.58 1.74
CA THR A 2 -49.47 -25.59 0.94
C THR A 2 -48.74 -26.33 -0.17
N GLN A 3 -48.89 -25.83 -1.39
CA GLN A 3 -48.34 -26.41 -2.61
C GLN A 3 -46.84 -26.67 -2.50
N ASN A 4 -46.49 -27.95 -2.57
CA ASN A 4 -45.14 -28.51 -2.70
C ASN A 4 -44.74 -28.47 -4.18
N THR A 5 -44.70 -27.27 -4.78
CA THR A 5 -44.58 -27.07 -6.26
C THR A 5 -43.21 -26.59 -6.72
N ALA A 6 -42.29 -26.28 -5.81
CA ALA A 6 -40.91 -25.99 -6.16
C ALA A 6 -40.07 -27.26 -6.02
N HIS A 7 -39.72 -27.87 -7.15
CA HIS A 7 -38.73 -28.96 -7.22
C HIS A 7 -37.34 -28.44 -6.83
N LEU A 8 -36.45 -29.35 -6.46
CA LEU A 8 -35.04 -29.00 -6.25
C LEU A 8 -34.41 -28.62 -7.59
N GLU A 9 -33.44 -27.69 -7.54
CA GLU A 9 -32.68 -27.36 -8.74
C GLU A 9 -31.81 -28.56 -9.14
N HIS A 10 -31.66 -28.79 -10.45
CA HIS A 10 -30.98 -29.97 -10.99
C HIS A 10 -29.54 -30.10 -10.46
N TRP A 11 -28.79 -28.99 -10.38
CA TRP A 11 -27.43 -28.99 -9.84
C TRP A 11 -27.37 -29.42 -8.37
N THR A 12 -28.40 -29.12 -7.57
CA THR A 12 -28.46 -29.58 -6.17
C THR A 12 -28.66 -31.10 -6.09
N LEU A 13 -29.40 -31.69 -7.04
CA LEU A 13 -29.56 -33.15 -7.12
C LEU A 13 -28.26 -33.84 -7.56
N ASP A 14 -27.53 -33.24 -8.51
CA ASP A 14 -26.24 -33.76 -8.95
C ASP A 14 -25.18 -33.66 -7.85
N GLU A 15 -25.07 -32.52 -7.16
CA GLU A 15 -24.18 -32.37 -6.01
C GLU A 15 -24.54 -33.30 -4.84
N LEU A 16 -25.84 -33.60 -4.67
CA LEU A 16 -26.29 -34.61 -3.71
C LEU A 16 -25.90 -36.03 -4.14
N ALA A 17 -25.93 -36.33 -5.44
CA ALA A 17 -25.53 -37.61 -6.00
C ALA A 17 -24.00 -37.81 -5.90
N GLU A 18 -23.23 -36.75 -6.14
CA GLU A 18 -21.76 -36.72 -6.02
C GLU A 18 -21.27 -36.63 -4.55
N GLY A 19 -22.15 -36.26 -3.62
CA GLY A 19 -21.84 -36.13 -2.20
C GLY A 19 -21.09 -34.85 -1.82
N THR A 20 -21.12 -33.82 -2.67
CA THR A 20 -20.38 -32.55 -2.52
C THR A 20 -21.15 -31.48 -1.74
N LEU A 21 -22.47 -31.66 -1.54
CA LEU A 21 -23.31 -30.74 -0.75
C LEU A 21 -22.86 -30.61 0.71
N SER A 22 -23.07 -29.43 1.28
CA SER A 22 -22.90 -29.19 2.71
C SER A 22 -23.90 -30.00 3.55
N GLU A 23 -23.56 -30.28 4.80
CA GLU A 23 -24.40 -31.10 5.71
C GLU A 23 -25.81 -30.51 5.92
N MET A 24 -25.90 -29.18 5.98
CA MET A 24 -27.18 -28.47 6.14
C MET A 24 -28.04 -28.58 4.88
N GLU A 25 -27.45 -28.40 3.70
CA GLU A 25 -28.18 -28.47 2.42
C GLU A 25 -28.62 -29.91 2.12
N ARG A 26 -27.76 -30.89 2.40
CA ARG A 26 -28.09 -32.32 2.32
C ARG A 26 -29.32 -32.67 3.14
N THR A 27 -29.36 -32.28 4.41
CA THR A 27 -30.50 -32.55 5.31
C THR A 27 -31.81 -31.96 4.76
N ARG A 28 -31.73 -30.76 4.17
CA ARG A 28 -32.88 -30.07 3.57
C ARG A 28 -33.36 -30.79 2.30
N ALA A 29 -32.44 -31.18 1.43
CA ALA A 29 -32.74 -31.94 0.22
C ALA A 29 -33.35 -33.30 0.55
N GLU A 30 -32.78 -34.05 1.49
CA GLU A 30 -33.34 -35.34 1.96
C GLU A 30 -34.75 -35.21 2.53
N THR A 31 -35.05 -34.10 3.21
CA THR A 31 -36.41 -33.82 3.69
C THR A 31 -37.40 -33.60 2.54
N HIS A 32 -36.98 -32.92 1.48
CA HIS A 32 -37.79 -32.74 0.27
C HIS A 32 -37.99 -34.07 -0.48
N LEU A 33 -36.95 -34.90 -0.62
CA LEU A 33 -37.01 -36.20 -1.31
C LEU A 33 -38.02 -37.16 -0.68
N ARG A 34 -38.22 -37.08 0.65
CA ARG A 34 -39.29 -37.84 1.34
C ARG A 34 -40.70 -37.47 0.89
N GLN A 35 -40.88 -36.32 0.24
CA GLN A 35 -42.17 -35.76 -0.14
C GLN A 35 -42.36 -35.60 -1.66
N CYS A 36 -41.30 -35.72 -2.46
CA CYS A 36 -41.35 -35.49 -3.90
C CYS A 36 -40.77 -36.68 -4.69
N MET A 37 -41.66 -37.49 -5.28
CA MET A 37 -41.27 -38.65 -6.08
C MET A 37 -40.48 -38.32 -7.34
N LEU A 38 -40.73 -37.14 -7.95
CA LEU A 38 -40.01 -36.73 -9.15
C LEU A 38 -38.52 -36.49 -8.85
N CYS A 39 -38.22 -35.69 -7.82
CA CYS A 39 -36.84 -35.43 -7.40
C CYS A 39 -36.11 -36.70 -6.96
N THR A 40 -36.83 -37.67 -6.37
CA THR A 40 -36.27 -38.98 -6.00
C THR A 40 -35.90 -39.79 -7.25
N ALA A 41 -36.77 -39.84 -8.26
CA ALA A 41 -36.49 -40.53 -9.52
C ALA A 41 -35.31 -39.90 -10.27
N GLU A 42 -35.22 -38.56 -10.29
CA GLU A 42 -34.09 -37.84 -10.89
C GLU A 42 -32.78 -38.13 -10.16
N LEU A 43 -32.78 -38.12 -8.83
CA LEU A 43 -31.60 -38.46 -8.03
C LEU A 43 -31.12 -39.89 -8.27
N GLU A 44 -32.05 -40.85 -8.36
CA GLU A 44 -31.72 -42.25 -8.67
C GLU A 44 -31.10 -42.38 -10.07
N ALA A 45 -31.61 -41.63 -11.06
CA ALA A 45 -31.02 -41.58 -12.39
C ALA A 45 -29.60 -41.02 -12.37
N SER A 46 -29.34 -39.89 -11.68
CA SER A 46 -27.99 -39.33 -11.54
C SER A 46 -27.04 -40.32 -10.85
N ARG A 47 -27.49 -41.00 -9.78
CA ARG A 47 -26.69 -42.03 -9.10
C ARG A 47 -26.36 -43.23 -9.99
N ALA A 48 -27.30 -43.67 -10.82
CA ALA A 48 -27.06 -44.76 -11.76
C ALA A 48 -25.98 -44.39 -12.80
N VAL A 49 -25.97 -43.15 -13.27
CA VAL A 49 -24.92 -42.65 -14.18
C VAL A 49 -23.57 -42.59 -13.48
N ILE A 50 -23.50 -42.05 -12.26
CA ILE A 50 -22.26 -41.99 -11.48
C ILE A 50 -21.70 -43.39 -11.24
N GLU A 51 -22.55 -44.37 -10.93
CA GLU A 51 -22.12 -45.76 -10.74
C GLU A 51 -21.65 -46.41 -12.05
N ALA A 52 -22.30 -46.11 -13.18
CA ALA A 52 -21.81 -46.55 -14.48
C ALA A 52 -20.42 -45.95 -14.79
N LEU A 53 -20.19 -44.68 -14.45
CA LEU A 53 -18.90 -44.01 -14.60
C LEU A 53 -17.85 -44.55 -13.62
N SER A 54 -18.22 -44.92 -12.39
CA SER A 54 -17.32 -45.49 -11.38
C SER A 54 -16.78 -46.86 -11.81
N SER A 55 -17.53 -47.59 -12.64
CA SER A 55 -17.13 -48.88 -13.22
C SER A 55 -16.07 -48.77 -14.31
N LEU A 56 -15.78 -47.57 -14.82
CA LEU A 56 -14.76 -47.36 -15.84
C LEU A 56 -13.36 -47.64 -15.29
N PRO A 57 -12.42 -48.14 -16.13
CA PRO A 57 -11.05 -48.33 -15.74
C PRO A 57 -10.43 -47.03 -15.21
N GLN A 58 -9.91 -47.08 -13.98
CA GLN A 58 -9.18 -45.95 -13.41
C GLN A 58 -7.79 -45.87 -14.04
N PHE A 59 -7.52 -44.79 -14.76
CA PHE A 59 -6.20 -44.52 -15.32
C PHE A 59 -5.40 -43.67 -14.33
N ALA A 60 -4.36 -44.26 -13.73
CA ALA A 60 -3.41 -43.50 -12.96
C ALA A 60 -2.49 -42.70 -13.90
N PRO A 61 -2.35 -41.37 -13.71
CA PRO A 61 -1.40 -40.59 -14.52
C PRO A 61 0.04 -40.99 -14.21
N SER A 62 0.97 -40.71 -15.14
CA SER A 62 2.40 -40.92 -14.92
C SER A 62 2.90 -40.12 -13.71
N ALA A 63 3.93 -40.62 -13.01
CA ALA A 63 4.50 -39.95 -11.83
C ALA A 63 4.90 -38.48 -12.07
N SER A 64 5.28 -38.10 -13.29
CA SER A 64 5.66 -36.74 -13.67
C SER A 64 4.48 -35.81 -14.02
N PHE A 65 3.23 -36.30 -13.98
CA PHE A 65 2.06 -35.52 -14.39
C PHE A 65 1.84 -34.31 -13.49
N ALA A 66 1.94 -34.48 -12.18
CA ALA A 66 1.79 -33.40 -11.21
C ALA A 66 2.83 -32.30 -11.47
N ASP A 67 4.09 -32.67 -11.66
CA ASP A 67 5.17 -31.71 -11.95
C ASP A 67 4.94 -30.97 -13.27
N ALA A 68 4.52 -31.68 -14.32
CA ALA A 68 4.24 -31.10 -15.62
C ALA A 68 3.04 -30.12 -15.61
N VAL A 69 2.03 -30.40 -14.79
CA VAL A 69 0.89 -29.48 -14.57
C VAL A 69 1.36 -28.27 -13.77
N MET A 70 2.03 -28.48 -12.64
CA MET A 70 2.48 -27.40 -11.77
C MET A 70 3.50 -26.47 -12.43
N ALA A 71 4.30 -26.96 -13.37
CA ALA A 71 5.19 -26.13 -14.18
C ALA A 71 4.45 -25.13 -15.09
N ARG A 72 3.17 -25.39 -15.42
CA ARG A 72 2.33 -24.54 -16.27
C ARG A 72 1.37 -23.66 -15.49
N VAL A 73 1.10 -23.99 -14.22
CA VAL A 73 0.24 -23.18 -13.36
C VAL A 73 1.03 -21.95 -12.93
N VAL A 74 0.65 -20.79 -13.48
CA VAL A 74 1.13 -19.50 -12.99
C VAL A 74 0.46 -19.25 -11.64
N MET A 75 1.13 -19.68 -10.58
CA MET A 75 0.75 -19.30 -9.22
C MET A 75 0.97 -17.79 -9.09
N PRO A 76 -0.05 -17.00 -8.70
CA PRO A 76 0.20 -15.62 -8.33
C PRO A 76 1.23 -15.65 -7.22
N ALA A 77 2.40 -15.05 -7.45
CA ALA A 77 3.46 -14.96 -6.46
C ALA A 77 2.81 -14.47 -5.16
N ALA A 78 2.85 -15.28 -4.11
CA ALA A 78 2.27 -14.96 -2.81
C ALA A 78 2.82 -13.60 -2.39
N ALA A 79 2.07 -12.52 -2.58
CA ALA A 79 2.59 -11.16 -2.62
C ALA A 79 3.27 -10.83 -1.28
N PRO A 80 4.61 -10.95 -1.17
CA PRO A 80 5.26 -10.85 0.13
C PRO A 80 5.17 -9.41 0.62
N GLU A 81 5.15 -8.46 -0.32
CA GLU A 81 5.18 -7.03 -0.06
C GLU A 81 3.87 -6.51 0.53
N ALA A 82 2.72 -7.03 0.09
CA ALA A 82 1.42 -6.64 0.62
C ALA A 82 1.25 -7.10 2.09
N VAL A 83 1.74 -8.31 2.40
CA VAL A 83 1.75 -8.86 3.76
C VAL A 83 2.74 -8.10 4.65
N LYS A 84 3.91 -7.74 4.12
CA LYS A 84 4.95 -6.98 4.85
C LYS A 84 4.50 -5.55 5.16
N LYS A 85 3.81 -4.86 4.23
CA LYS A 85 3.23 -3.53 4.46
C LYS A 85 2.12 -3.54 5.52
N ARG A 86 1.27 -4.56 5.53
CA ARG A 86 0.23 -4.72 6.57
C ARG A 86 0.78 -4.93 7.98
N ARG A 87 2.00 -5.45 8.12
CA ARG A 87 2.65 -5.68 9.42
C ARG A 87 3.14 -4.38 10.09
N TRP A 88 3.42 -3.33 9.32
CA TRP A 88 3.90 -2.05 9.84
C TRP A 88 2.77 -1.07 10.22
N LEU A 89 1.53 -1.36 9.83
CA LEU A 89 0.37 -0.56 10.17
C LEU A 89 -0.27 -1.07 11.47
N PRO A 90 -0.49 -0.22 12.49
CA PRO A 90 -1.18 -0.66 13.69
C PRO A 90 -2.59 -1.13 13.35
N GLN A 91 -2.94 -2.36 13.72
CA GLN A 91 -4.27 -2.92 13.47
C GLN A 91 -5.31 -2.48 14.51
N THR A 92 -4.88 -1.95 15.65
CA THR A 92 -5.76 -1.56 16.75
C THR A 92 -5.99 -0.05 16.80
N ARG A 93 -7.19 0.37 17.21
CA ARG A 93 -7.51 1.80 17.44
C ARG A 93 -6.52 2.48 18.40
N ARG A 94 -6.04 1.74 19.41
CA ARG A 94 -5.02 2.22 20.36
C ARG A 94 -3.66 2.46 19.70
N GLY A 95 -3.25 1.59 18.76
CA GLY A 95 -2.00 1.76 18.01
C GLY A 95 -2.05 3.00 17.11
N TRP A 96 -3.19 3.27 16.47
CA TRP A 96 -3.36 4.52 15.70
C TRP A 96 -3.32 5.77 16.57
N MET A 97 -3.92 5.73 17.77
CA MET A 97 -3.83 6.86 18.71
C MET A 97 -2.39 7.17 19.13
N LEU A 98 -1.56 6.14 19.36
CA LEU A 98 -0.14 6.34 19.70
C LEU A 98 0.68 6.88 18.53
N VAL A 99 0.44 6.41 17.31
CA VAL A 99 1.10 6.95 16.11
C VAL A 99 0.71 8.41 15.87
N LEU A 100 -0.58 8.73 16.02
CA LEU A 100 -1.06 10.11 15.91
C LEU A 100 -0.48 10.98 17.03
N ALA A 101 -0.50 10.51 18.28
CA ALA A 101 0.08 11.23 19.41
C ALA A 101 1.58 11.49 19.21
N ALA A 102 2.34 10.50 18.72
CA ALA A 102 3.76 10.66 18.39
C ALA A 102 3.99 11.63 17.22
N GLY A 103 3.12 11.61 16.20
CA GLY A 103 3.19 12.53 15.07
C GLY A 103 2.86 13.98 15.44
N PHE A 104 1.93 14.19 16.39
CA PHE A 104 1.52 15.52 16.85
C PHE A 104 2.28 16.03 18.08
N ALA A 105 3.04 15.18 18.78
CA ALA A 105 3.90 15.56 19.89
C ALA A 105 4.79 16.81 19.64
N PRO A 106 5.46 16.96 18.47
CA PRO A 106 6.28 18.15 18.21
C PRO A 106 5.46 19.44 18.03
N LEU A 107 4.15 19.35 17.77
CA LEU A 107 3.26 20.50 17.58
C LEU A 107 2.59 20.95 18.89
N ALA A 108 2.63 20.12 19.92
CA ALA A 108 2.07 20.44 21.24
C ALA A 108 2.53 21.79 21.83
N PRO A 109 3.81 22.20 21.72
CA PRO A 109 4.24 23.52 22.23
C PRO A 109 3.91 24.69 21.29
N VAL A 110 3.62 24.43 20.00
CA VAL A 110 3.36 25.49 19.01
C VAL A 110 2.00 26.15 19.26
N VAL A 111 0.99 25.38 19.64
CA VAL A 111 -0.37 25.87 19.89
C VAL A 111 -0.43 26.91 21.01
N PRO A 112 0.10 26.66 22.23
CA PRO A 112 0.10 27.66 23.30
C PRO A 112 1.00 28.87 22.97
N PHE A 113 2.09 28.65 22.23
CA PHE A 113 2.94 29.75 21.75
C PHE A 113 2.18 30.69 20.81
N LEU A 114 1.49 30.13 19.81
CA LEU A 114 0.66 30.92 18.91
C LEU A 114 -0.47 31.63 19.67
N ALA A 115 -1.16 30.95 20.59
CA ALA A 115 -2.20 31.55 21.41
C ALA A 115 -1.67 32.72 22.25
N TRP A 116 -0.48 32.61 22.83
CA TRP A 116 0.18 33.67 23.58
C TRP A 116 0.59 34.86 22.70
N VAL A 117 1.15 34.57 21.51
CA VAL A 117 1.52 35.60 20.52
C VAL A 117 0.29 36.40 20.06
N PHE A 118 -0.81 35.72 19.74
CA PHE A 118 -2.05 36.39 19.31
C PHE A 118 -2.80 37.10 20.45
N SER A 119 -2.49 36.80 21.71
CA SER A 119 -3.08 37.50 22.87
C SER A 119 -2.42 38.86 23.14
N HIS A 120 -1.31 39.20 22.47
CA HIS A 120 -0.64 40.49 22.65
C HIS A 120 -1.12 41.52 21.60
N PRO A 121 -1.80 42.61 22.00
CA PRO A 121 -2.39 43.59 21.09
C PRO A 121 -1.37 44.44 20.29
N GLY A 122 -0.06 44.25 20.53
CA GLY A 122 1.02 44.91 19.78
C GLY A 122 1.57 44.10 18.61
N VAL A 123 1.10 42.88 18.37
CA VAL A 123 1.63 42.01 17.33
C VAL A 123 0.84 42.21 16.04
N THR A 124 1.28 43.16 15.21
CA THR A 124 0.72 43.38 13.88
C THR A 124 1.26 42.34 12.88
N LEU A 125 0.44 41.92 11.91
CA LEU A 125 0.83 40.92 10.91
C LEU A 125 2.16 41.26 10.19
N GLY A 126 2.45 42.56 10.05
CA GLY A 126 3.68 43.06 9.44
C GLY A 126 4.94 42.88 10.30
N SER A 127 4.86 42.96 11.63
CA SER A 127 6.03 42.75 12.49
C SER A 127 6.44 41.28 12.53
N ILE A 128 5.46 40.36 12.59
CA ILE A 128 5.67 38.91 12.48
C ILE A 128 6.33 38.56 11.15
N TRP A 129 5.87 39.16 10.05
CA TRP A 129 6.42 38.88 8.71
C TRP A 129 7.88 39.33 8.57
N SER A 130 8.24 40.50 9.12
CA SER A 130 9.61 41.03 9.04
C SER A 130 10.63 40.22 9.87
N ILE A 131 10.23 39.75 11.05
CA ILE A 131 11.10 38.96 11.95
C ILE A 131 11.11 37.48 11.53
N GLY A 132 9.94 36.97 11.13
CA GLY A 132 9.74 35.56 10.77
C GLY A 132 10.34 35.19 9.41
N SER A 133 10.26 36.06 8.40
CA SER A 133 10.74 35.71 7.05
C SER A 133 12.25 35.47 6.98
N GLY A 134 13.05 36.24 7.74
CA GLY A 134 14.50 36.02 7.83
C GLY A 134 14.85 34.69 8.50
N TRP A 135 14.22 34.39 9.64
CA TRP A 135 14.51 33.19 10.43
C TRP A 135 13.97 31.90 9.81
N VAL A 136 12.79 31.97 9.17
CA VAL A 136 12.18 30.85 8.43
C VAL A 136 13.01 30.52 7.20
N MET A 137 13.47 31.53 6.45
CA MET A 137 14.30 31.28 5.27
C MET A 137 15.66 30.66 5.66
N GLU A 138 16.30 31.14 6.72
CA GLU A 138 17.57 30.56 7.22
C GLU A 138 17.39 29.13 7.75
N SER A 139 16.26 28.84 8.42
CA SER A 139 15.96 27.52 8.97
C SER A 139 15.59 26.49 7.90
N VAL A 140 14.77 26.90 6.92
CA VAL A 140 14.44 26.09 5.73
C VAL A 140 15.70 25.80 4.93
N TRP A 141 16.58 26.78 4.78
CA TRP A 141 17.86 26.61 4.08
C TRP A 141 18.82 25.69 4.83
N GLY A 142 18.97 25.89 6.14
CA GLY A 142 19.80 25.02 6.98
C GLY A 142 19.29 23.58 7.05
N ALA A 143 17.98 23.36 6.96
CA ALA A 143 17.39 22.03 6.84
C ALA A 143 17.63 21.42 5.45
N THR A 144 17.58 22.24 4.38
CA THR A 144 17.84 21.80 3.00
C THR A 144 19.30 21.39 2.81
N VAL A 145 20.26 22.18 3.29
CA VAL A 145 21.69 21.87 3.20
C VAL A 145 22.03 20.63 4.01
N ARG A 146 21.52 20.50 5.24
CA ARG A 146 21.71 19.30 6.06
C ARG A 146 21.04 18.07 5.45
N GLY A 147 19.87 18.24 4.83
CA GLY A 147 19.18 17.19 4.09
C GLY A 147 19.98 16.72 2.88
N ALA A 148 20.56 17.64 2.11
CA ALA A 148 21.43 17.33 0.98
C ALA A 148 22.72 16.62 1.43
N GLU A 149 23.37 17.10 2.50
CA GLU A 149 24.56 16.46 3.05
C GLU A 149 24.26 15.05 3.58
N TRP A 150 23.14 14.88 4.29
CA TRP A 150 22.68 13.57 4.76
C TRP A 150 22.34 12.64 3.58
N ALA A 151 21.69 13.14 2.52
CA ALA A 151 21.37 12.36 1.33
C ALA A 151 22.63 11.90 0.58
N LEU A 152 23.67 12.74 0.52
CA LEU A 152 24.96 12.40 -0.06
C LEU A 152 25.74 11.38 0.79
N ARG A 153 25.70 11.51 2.13
CA ARG A 153 26.40 10.58 3.05
C ARG A 153 25.68 9.24 3.25
N SER A 154 24.35 9.21 3.18
CA SER A 154 23.53 8.02 3.48
C SER A 154 23.53 6.97 2.37
N GLY A 155 24.25 7.20 1.27
CA GLY A 155 24.19 6.32 0.09
C GLY A 155 22.84 6.40 -0.65
N MET A 156 21.96 7.35 -0.30
CA MET A 156 20.65 7.49 -0.92
C MET A 156 20.76 7.89 -2.40
N ALA A 157 21.80 8.64 -2.76
CA ALA A 157 22.14 8.89 -4.17
C ALA A 157 22.46 7.59 -4.94
N GLN A 158 23.19 6.66 -4.32
CA GLN A 158 23.48 5.35 -4.93
C GLN A 158 22.22 4.49 -5.00
N TRP A 159 21.40 4.47 -3.95
CA TRP A 159 20.10 3.78 -3.95
C TRP A 159 19.15 4.31 -5.04
N VAL A 160 19.09 5.63 -5.26
CA VAL A 160 18.27 6.24 -6.33
C VAL A 160 18.78 5.84 -7.71
N VAL A 161 20.10 5.80 -7.92
CA VAL A 161 20.69 5.34 -9.19
C VAL A 161 20.41 3.86 -9.42
N GLU A 162 20.54 3.03 -8.38
CA GLU A 162 20.32 1.58 -8.45
C GLU A 162 18.84 1.21 -8.66
N GLN A 163 17.91 1.96 -8.06
CA GLN A 163 16.47 1.80 -8.30
C GLN A 163 16.01 2.42 -9.62
N GLY A 164 16.63 3.51 -10.06
CA GLY A 164 16.35 4.16 -11.34
C GLY A 164 16.65 3.25 -12.54
N GLY A 165 17.64 2.36 -12.42
CA GLY A 165 17.96 1.35 -13.43
C GLY A 165 16.93 0.22 -13.55
N ARG A 166 16.01 0.07 -12.59
CA ARG A 166 14.95 -0.96 -12.60
C ARG A 166 13.63 -0.47 -13.18
N LEU A 167 13.49 0.84 -13.43
CA LEU A 167 12.31 1.42 -14.06
C LEU A 167 12.44 1.32 -15.60
N PRO A 168 11.43 0.77 -16.31
CA PRO A 168 11.48 0.66 -17.76
C PRO A 168 11.39 2.05 -18.41
N GLY A 169 12.46 2.43 -19.11
CA GLY A 169 12.62 3.73 -19.77
C GLY A 169 13.78 4.51 -19.19
N GLY A 170 14.88 4.63 -19.93
CA GLY A 170 16.17 5.21 -19.52
C GLY A 170 16.18 6.69 -19.11
N TYR A 171 15.05 7.25 -18.71
CA TYR A 171 14.86 8.65 -18.31
C TYR A 171 15.01 8.87 -16.80
N ALA A 172 15.07 7.81 -15.98
CA ALA A 172 15.20 7.94 -14.53
C ALA A 172 16.52 8.60 -14.10
N GLY A 173 17.62 8.29 -14.78
CA GLY A 173 18.91 8.96 -14.57
C GLY A 173 18.86 10.45 -14.93
N LEU A 174 18.16 10.80 -16.01
CA LEU A 174 17.96 12.19 -16.42
C LEU A 174 17.09 12.97 -15.42
N LEU A 175 16.06 12.34 -14.84
CA LEU A 175 15.24 12.96 -13.79
C LEU A 175 16.04 13.20 -12.51
N ALA A 176 16.90 12.27 -12.09
CA ALA A 176 17.77 12.47 -10.93
C ALA A 176 18.77 13.63 -11.15
N VAL A 177 19.38 13.70 -12.34
CA VAL A 177 20.27 14.81 -12.72
C VAL A 177 19.50 16.14 -12.83
N ALA A 178 18.29 16.13 -13.37
CA ALA A 178 17.44 17.32 -13.45
C ALA A 178 17.04 17.84 -12.07
N VAL A 179 16.68 16.96 -11.12
CA VAL A 179 16.37 17.34 -9.74
C VAL A 179 17.59 17.92 -9.03
N MET A 180 18.77 17.32 -9.22
CA MET A 180 20.04 17.85 -8.68
C MET A 180 20.38 19.22 -9.27
N ALA A 181 20.21 19.42 -10.57
CA ALA A 181 20.45 20.69 -11.25
C ALA A 181 19.46 21.78 -10.81
N LEU A 182 18.18 21.43 -10.65
CA LEU A 182 17.14 22.32 -10.14
C LEU A 182 17.39 22.78 -8.71
N LEU A 183 18.06 21.95 -7.89
CA LEU A 183 18.48 22.34 -6.54
C LEU A 183 19.78 23.16 -6.54
N ALA A 184 20.67 23.00 -7.52
CA ALA A 184 21.93 23.74 -7.62
C ALA A 184 21.75 25.21 -8.05
N ILE A 185 20.79 25.50 -8.92
CA ILE A 185 20.50 26.86 -9.42
C ILE A 185 20.14 27.85 -8.28
N PRO A 186 19.22 27.54 -7.34
CA PRO A 186 18.92 28.45 -6.23
C PRO A 186 20.10 28.59 -5.24
N VAL A 187 20.94 27.56 -5.08
CA VAL A 187 22.17 27.63 -4.26
C VAL A 187 23.16 28.65 -4.84
N SER A 188 23.37 28.64 -6.15
CA SER A 188 24.25 29.59 -6.82
C SER A 188 23.72 31.02 -6.77
N GLY A 189 22.40 31.20 -6.97
CA GLY A 189 21.76 32.52 -6.89
C GLY A 189 21.88 33.14 -5.50
N TRP A 190 21.69 32.33 -4.45
CA TRP A 190 21.81 32.80 -3.07
C TRP A 190 23.26 33.08 -2.66
N ALA A 191 24.22 32.25 -3.06
CA ALA A 191 25.64 32.51 -2.81
C ALA A 191 26.08 33.85 -3.41
N MET A 192 25.58 34.17 -4.61
CA MET A 192 25.82 35.47 -5.25
C MET A 192 25.19 36.63 -4.48
N VAL A 193 23.91 36.50 -4.05
CA VAL A 193 23.25 37.54 -3.25
C VAL A 193 23.94 37.75 -1.89
N ARG A 194 24.42 36.68 -1.26
CA ARG A 194 25.17 36.76 0.01
C ARG A 194 26.53 37.42 -0.17
N LEU A 195 27.28 37.08 -1.23
CA LEU A 195 28.55 37.71 -1.55
C LEU A 195 28.41 39.19 -1.89
N LEU A 196 27.31 39.58 -2.56
CA LEU A 196 27.00 40.99 -2.86
C LEU A 196 26.55 41.78 -1.63
N ARG A 197 25.98 41.13 -0.61
CA ARG A 197 25.56 41.75 0.65
C ARG A 197 26.62 41.72 1.73
N ALA A 198 27.68 40.91 1.58
CA ALA A 198 28.80 40.92 2.49
C ALA A 198 29.55 42.25 2.30
N PRO A 199 29.59 43.13 3.31
CA PRO A 199 30.28 44.41 3.18
C PRO A 199 31.76 44.13 2.92
N THR A 200 32.28 44.64 1.81
CA THR A 200 33.72 44.74 1.54
C THR A 200 34.33 45.80 2.45
N GLY A 201 34.23 45.59 3.76
CA GLY A 201 34.72 46.48 4.79
C GLY A 201 36.02 45.94 5.36
N GLU A 202 37.10 45.92 4.58
CA GLU A 202 38.49 45.83 5.09
C GLU A 202 39.51 45.96 3.93
N LEU A 203 39.46 47.06 3.16
CA LEU A 203 40.59 47.46 2.28
C LEU A 203 40.87 48.96 2.34
N ALA A 204 40.41 49.66 3.38
CA ALA A 204 40.74 51.06 3.59
C ALA A 204 41.51 51.22 4.91
N HIS A 205 42.79 51.60 4.74
CA HIS A 205 43.72 52.19 5.72
C HIS A 205 44.90 51.32 6.16
N ALA A 206 45.84 51.14 5.23
CA ALA A 206 47.26 51.02 5.55
C ALA A 206 48.03 52.03 4.68
N HIS A 207 48.05 53.30 5.11
CA HIS A 207 49.03 54.31 4.73
C HIS A 207 49.22 55.27 5.90
#